data_AF-A0A843LDT4-F1
#
_entry.id   AF-A0A843LDT4-F1
#
_cell.length_a   1.000
_cell.length_b   1.000
_cell.length_c   1.000
_cell.angle_alpha   90.00
_cell.angle_beta   90.00
_cell.angle_gamma   90.00
#
_symmetry.space_group_name_H-M   'P 1'
#
loop_
_entity.id
_entity.type
_entity.pdbx_description
1 polymer ?
#
loop_
_entity_poly.entity_id
_entity_poly.type
_entity_poly.pdbx_seq_one_letter_code
_entity_poly.pdbx_strand_id
1 'polypeptide(L)'
;MASPAASEVYVIDASDRNHAIETLWHEVGPPAFDGKDVAVKANFNSDDPFPATTHPDTLEAILGLALDAGARTVRLGERSGMGKTRAVLKNRGAVGVAARV
;
A
#
# COMPACT_ATOMS: atom_id res chain seq x y z
N MET A 1 -28.11 -4.78 20.08
CA MET A 1 -26.86 -4.19 19.56
C MET A 1 -27.26 -3.09 18.61
N ALA A 2 -26.79 -1.85 18.80
CA ALA A 2 -27.02 -0.80 17.81
C ALA A 2 -26.35 -1.21 16.49
N SER A 3 -26.98 -0.95 15.34
CA SER A 3 -26.31 -1.10 14.05
C SER A 3 -25.03 -0.28 14.07
N PRO A 4 -23.88 -0.82 13.62
CA PRO A 4 -22.67 -0.03 13.51
C PRO A 4 -22.96 1.20 12.64
N ALA A 5 -22.36 2.34 12.99
CA ALA A 5 -22.43 3.54 12.17
C ALA A 5 -21.98 3.19 10.74
N ALA A 6 -22.67 3.75 9.74
CA ALA A 6 -22.25 3.60 8.35
C ALA A 6 -20.82 4.12 8.19
N SER A 7 -19.97 3.35 7.52
CA SER A 7 -18.60 3.76 7.20
C SER A 7 -18.60 4.56 5.90
N GLU A 8 -17.76 5.59 5.83
CA GLU A 8 -17.50 6.32 4.60
C GLU A 8 -16.58 5.49 3.69
N VAL A 9 -16.94 5.42 2.40
CA VAL A 9 -16.22 4.62 1.40
C VAL A 9 -15.98 5.47 0.17
N TYR A 10 -14.72 5.59 -0.23
CA TYR A 10 -14.31 6.31 -1.43
C TYR A 10 -14.01 5.30 -2.54
N VAL A 11 -14.59 5.52 -3.72
CA VAL A 11 -14.39 4.69 -4.91
C VAL A 11 -14.15 5.62 -6.10
N ILE A 12 -13.12 5.32 -6.89
CA ILE A 12 -12.81 6.05 -8.12
C ILE A 12 -12.71 5.05 -9.28
N ASP A 13 -13.25 5.42 -10.43
CA ASP A 13 -12.96 4.74 -11.70
C ASP A 13 -11.73 5.39 -12.34
N ALA A 14 -10.77 4.59 -12.78
CA ALA A 14 -9.54 5.12 -13.36
C ALA A 14 -8.82 4.12 -14.26
N SER A 15 -8.30 4.64 -15.38
CA SER A 15 -7.34 3.96 -16.24
C SER A 15 -5.89 4.20 -15.84
N ASP A 16 -5.63 5.29 -15.09
CA ASP A 16 -4.34 5.61 -14.48
C ASP A 16 -4.37 5.33 -12.97
N ARG A 17 -3.64 4.31 -12.56
CA ARG A 17 -3.58 3.83 -11.19
C ARG A 17 -2.91 4.83 -10.24
N ASN A 18 -1.87 5.54 -10.68
CA ASN A 18 -1.12 6.45 -9.80
C ASN A 18 -1.96 7.68 -9.50
N HIS A 19 -2.55 8.27 -10.54
CA HIS A 19 -3.47 9.40 -10.39
C HIS A 19 -4.66 9.05 -9.49
N ALA A 20 -5.23 7.85 -9.65
CA ALA A 20 -6.33 7.38 -8.82
C ALA A 20 -5.97 7.26 -7.33
N ILE A 21 -4.80 6.70 -7.02
CA ILE A 21 -4.33 6.55 -5.65
C ILE A 21 -4.05 7.91 -5.02
N GLU A 22 -3.39 8.81 -5.73
CA GLU A 22 -3.14 10.17 -5.27
C GLU A 22 -4.46 10.91 -5.00
N THR A 23 -5.42 10.82 -5.92
CA THR A 23 -6.75 11.45 -5.75
C THR A 23 -7.46 10.92 -4.51
N LEU A 24 -7.54 9.60 -4.35
CA LEU A 24 -8.16 8.99 -3.16
C LEU A 24 -7.39 9.32 -1.88
N TRP A 25 -6.07 9.42 -1.92
CA TRP A 25 -5.26 9.81 -0.77
C TRP A 25 -5.62 11.22 -0.28
N HIS A 26 -5.79 12.17 -1.21
CA HIS A 26 -6.20 13.53 -0.88
C HIS A 26 -7.64 13.59 -0.37
N GLU A 27 -8.57 12.85 -0.97
CA GLU A 27 -9.98 12.79 -0.54
C GLU A 27 -10.14 12.14 0.84
N VAL A 28 -9.41 11.04 1.10
CA VAL A 28 -9.41 10.36 2.42
C VAL A 28 -8.73 11.21 3.49
N GLY A 29 -7.71 11.98 3.12
CA GLY A 29 -7.00 12.89 4.03
C GLY A 29 -6.37 12.19 5.25
N PRO A 30 -5.47 11.20 5.06
CA PRO A 30 -4.80 10.54 6.17
C PRO A 30 -3.99 11.54 7.02
N PRO A 31 -3.74 11.23 8.31
CA PRO A 31 -3.01 12.13 9.19
C PRO A 31 -1.57 12.33 8.70
N ALA A 32 -0.99 13.49 9.01
CA ALA A 32 0.43 13.75 8.76
C ALA A 32 1.33 12.71 9.46
N PHE A 33 2.40 12.33 8.76
CA PHE A 33 3.40 11.37 9.24
C PHE A 33 4.71 12.05 9.66
N ASP A 34 4.74 13.37 9.79
CA ASP A 34 5.91 14.17 10.19
C ASP A 34 6.74 13.52 11.30
N GLY A 35 7.95 13.08 10.93
CA GLY A 35 8.92 12.50 11.84
C GLY A 35 8.55 11.12 12.40
N LYS A 36 7.53 10.45 11.87
CA LYS A 36 7.08 9.12 12.33
C LYS A 36 7.78 8.00 11.56
N ASP A 37 7.91 6.85 12.21
CA ASP A 37 8.27 5.60 11.53
C ASP A 37 6.97 4.87 11.17
N VAL A 38 6.71 4.71 9.87
CA VAL A 38 5.47 4.15 9.33
C VAL A 38 5.72 2.72 8.85
N ALA A 39 4.86 1.80 9.28
CA ALA A 39 4.83 0.44 8.74
C ALA A 39 3.65 0.31 7.76
N VAL A 40 3.94 -0.14 6.54
CA VAL A 40 2.93 -0.42 5.52
C VAL A 40 2.73 -1.93 5.42
N LYS A 41 1.47 -2.35 5.56
CA LYS A 41 1.02 -3.72 5.36
C LYS A 41 0.24 -3.77 4.04
N ALA A 42 0.76 -4.51 3.08
CA ALA A 42 0.13 -4.73 1.78
C ALA A 42 -0.48 -6.14 1.73
N ASN A 43 -0.70 -6.66 0.51
CA ASN A 43 -1.09 -8.04 0.30
C ASN A 43 -0.05 -8.76 -0.56
N PHE A 44 0.71 -9.66 0.09
CA PHE A 44 1.65 -10.58 -0.55
C PHE A 44 1.48 -12.01 0.01
N ASN A 45 0.23 -12.46 0.12
CA ASN A 45 -0.08 -13.74 0.75
C ASN A 45 0.40 -14.96 -0.07
N SER A 46 0.38 -14.88 -1.40
CA SER A 46 0.82 -15.92 -2.35
C SER A 46 1.73 -15.33 -3.44
N ASP A 47 2.30 -16.18 -4.28
CA ASP A 47 3.11 -15.76 -5.44
C ASP A 47 2.26 -15.54 -6.71
N ASP A 48 0.93 -15.54 -6.56
CA ASP A 48 0.02 -15.29 -7.67
C ASP A 48 0.11 -13.82 -8.11
N PRO A 49 0.03 -13.54 -9.42
CA PRO A 49 0.05 -12.16 -9.91
C PRO A 49 -1.17 -11.37 -9.45
N PHE A 50 -1.11 -10.05 -9.61
CA PHE A 50 -2.29 -9.18 -9.48
C PHE A 50 -3.47 -9.75 -10.29
N PRO A 51 -4.71 -9.75 -9.75
CA PRO A 51 -5.17 -9.05 -8.55
C PRO A 51 -5.02 -9.81 -7.21
N ALA A 52 -4.48 -11.03 -7.20
CA ALA A 52 -4.31 -11.79 -5.96
C ALA A 52 -3.24 -11.20 -5.02
N THR A 53 -2.32 -10.40 -5.57
CA THR A 53 -1.23 -9.69 -4.88
C THR A 53 -1.28 -8.19 -5.20
N THR A 54 -0.82 -7.33 -4.28
CA THR A 54 -0.69 -5.89 -4.51
C THR A 54 0.14 -5.58 -5.76
N HIS A 55 -0.37 -4.72 -6.63
CA HIS A 55 0.36 -4.27 -7.82
C HIS A 55 1.60 -3.44 -7.41
N PRO A 56 2.78 -3.63 -8.05
CA PRO A 56 3.98 -2.86 -7.72
C PRO A 56 3.77 -1.34 -7.75
N ASP A 57 3.10 -0.82 -8.77
CA ASP A 57 2.80 0.61 -8.88
C ASP A 57 1.88 1.11 -7.74
N THR A 58 0.91 0.30 -7.31
CA THR A 58 0.07 0.66 -6.14
C THR A 58 0.91 0.75 -4.88
N LEU A 59 1.84 -0.20 -4.70
CA LEU A 59 2.75 -0.17 -3.56
C LEU A 59 3.64 1.08 -3.62
N GLU A 60 4.26 1.36 -4.76
CA GLU A 60 5.16 2.50 -4.96
C GLU A 60 4.46 3.83 -4.68
N ALA A 61 3.26 4.04 -5.23
CA ALA A 61 2.47 5.25 -4.98
C ALA A 61 2.17 5.46 -3.48
N ILE A 62 1.73 4.40 -2.77
CA ILE A 62 1.41 4.51 -1.34
C ILE A 62 2.66 4.76 -0.48
N LEU A 63 3.78 4.09 -0.78
CA LEU A 63 5.02 4.31 -0.04
C LEU A 63 5.54 5.74 -0.26
N GLY A 64 5.49 6.24 -1.49
CA GLY A 64 5.87 7.61 -1.84
C GLY A 64 5.00 8.64 -1.13
N LEU A 65 3.67 8.51 -1.22
CA LEU A 65 2.74 9.42 -0.54
C LEU A 65 2.91 9.43 0.99
N ALA A 66 3.28 8.31 1.60
CA ALA A 66 3.60 8.27 3.02
C ALA A 66 4.88 9.05 3.36
N LEU A 67 5.92 8.98 2.51
CA LEU A 67 7.14 9.77 2.66
C LEU A 67 6.86 11.26 2.43
N ASP A 68 6.10 11.61 1.39
CA ASP A 68 5.70 12.98 1.07
C ASP A 68 4.84 13.60 2.18
N ALA A 69 4.07 12.78 2.89
CA ALA A 69 3.34 13.16 4.10
C ALA A 69 4.22 13.28 5.37
N GLY A 70 5.56 13.27 5.22
CA GLY A 70 6.52 13.60 6.27
C GLY A 70 7.07 12.41 7.07
N ALA A 71 6.81 11.16 6.64
CA ALA A 71 7.35 9.99 7.32
C ALA A 71 8.88 10.02 7.36
N ARG A 72 9.47 9.79 8.54
CA ARG A 72 10.92 9.67 8.71
C ARG A 72 11.44 8.37 8.08
N THR A 73 10.70 7.28 8.30
CA THR A 73 10.97 5.99 7.67
C THR A 73 9.67 5.34 7.27
N VAL A 74 9.70 4.61 6.15
CA VAL A 74 8.60 3.74 5.73
C VAL A 74 9.14 2.32 5.59
N ARG A 75 8.46 1.34 6.19
CA ARG A 75 8.86 -0.08 6.19
C ARG A 75 7.73 -0.95 5.67
N LEU A 76 8.01 -1.78 4.66
CA LEU A 76 7.09 -2.83 4.23
C LEU A 76 7.15 -4.00 5.22
N GLY A 77 6.10 -4.18 6.02
CA GLY A 77 5.99 -5.26 7.00
C GLY A 77 5.15 -6.41 6.47
N GLU A 78 5.77 -7.49 5.98
CA GLU A 78 5.05 -8.56 5.27
C GLU A 78 5.41 -10.00 5.63
N ARG A 79 4.43 -10.88 5.39
CA ARG A 79 4.55 -12.34 5.42
C ARG A 79 3.66 -12.97 4.35
N SER A 80 4.15 -14.03 3.72
CA SER A 80 3.35 -14.87 2.83
C SER A 80 2.85 -16.12 3.54
N GLY A 81 1.54 -16.39 3.47
CA GLY A 81 0.92 -17.59 4.04
C GLY A 81 1.02 -18.80 3.11
N MET A 82 1.01 -18.59 1.80
CA MET A 82 0.98 -19.63 0.77
C MET A 82 2.33 -19.83 0.07
N GLY A 83 3.40 -19.27 0.62
CA GLY A 83 4.73 -19.35 0.01
C GLY A 83 5.84 -18.88 0.95
N LYS A 84 7.08 -18.96 0.46
CA LYS A 84 8.23 -18.42 1.19
C LYS A 84 8.25 -16.89 1.04
N THR A 85 8.03 -16.16 2.13
CA THR A 85 7.92 -14.68 2.14
C THR A 85 8.96 -13.99 1.27
N ARG A 86 10.25 -14.30 1.46
CA ARG A 86 11.34 -13.65 0.70
C ARG A 86 11.24 -13.89 -0.81
N ALA A 87 10.80 -15.09 -1.23
CA ALA A 87 10.63 -15.43 -2.64
C ALA A 87 9.43 -14.70 -3.22
N VAL A 88 8.28 -14.73 -2.53
CA VAL A 88 7.06 -14.03 -2.96
C VAL A 88 7.33 -12.52 -3.12
N LEU A 89 7.89 -11.86 -2.11
CA LEU A 89 8.19 -10.43 -2.18
C LEU A 89 9.17 -10.08 -3.30
N LYS A 90 10.11 -10.98 -3.64
CA LYS A 90 11.03 -10.78 -4.76
C LYS A 90 10.32 -10.96 -6.10
N ASN A 91 9.60 -12.08 -6.26
CA ASN A 91 8.93 -12.45 -7.50
C ASN A 91 7.81 -11.45 -7.86
N ARG A 92 7.13 -10.90 -6.86
CA ARG A 92 6.06 -9.90 -7.03
C ARG A 92 6.56 -8.46 -7.07
N GLY A 93 7.88 -8.24 -7.09
CA GLY A 93 8.48 -6.92 -7.26
C GLY A 93 8.53 -6.03 -6.00
N ALA A 94 7.97 -6.47 -4.88
CA ALA A 94 7.91 -5.70 -3.63
C ALA A 94 9.30 -5.30 -3.10
N VAL A 95 10.27 -6.22 -3.17
CA VAL A 95 11.66 -5.93 -2.78
C VAL A 95 12.27 -4.84 -3.67
N GLY A 96 11.95 -4.85 -4.97
CA GLY A 96 12.44 -3.84 -5.90
C GLY A 96 11.80 -2.48 -5.65
N VAL A 97 10.51 -2.42 -5.28
CA VAL A 97 9.82 -1.18 -4.92
C VAL A 97 10.42 -0.59 -3.64
N ALA A 98 10.52 -1.39 -2.59
CA ALA A 98 11.05 -0.96 -1.29
C ALA A 98 12.53 -0.55 -1.31
N ALA A 99 13.28 -0.85 -2.38
CA ALA A 99 14.67 -0.47 -2.53
C ALA A 99 14.88 0.85 -3.30
N ARG A 100 13.84 1.36 -3.99
CA ARG A 100 13.92 2.57 -4.83
C ARG A 100 13.03 3.72 -4.35
N VAL A 101 12.07 3.42 -3.47
CA VAL A 101 11.29 4.39 -2.69
C VAL A 101 12.02 4.62 -1.37
#